data_AF-A0A9D4U788-F1
#
_entry.id   AF-A0A9D4U788-F1
#
_cell.length_a   1.000
_cell.length_b   1.000
_cell.length_c   1.000
_cell.angle_alpha   90.00
_cell.angle_beta   90.00
_cell.angle_gamma   90.00
#
_symmetry.space_group_name_H-M   'P 1'
#
loop_
_entity.id
_entity.type
_entity.pdbx_description
1 polymer ?
#
loop_
_entity_poly.entity_id
_entity_poly.type
_entity_poly.pdbx_seq_one_letter_code
_entity_poly.pdbx_strand_id
1 'polypeptide(L)'
;MEDSFVDTGALEEPSYLQLQLHRHYLDHYYHPAFLRAFPWLLTVLSANLLHYSSLLQARAHARRLAMDSPPPLSFTLMNSPSMRLVRYKIKLLRYSATLIFFLLFWSFIPEIAVPLEMGWGTIEASIVGLLAGFITIYLNENMALNMRNPWKPAIDFQLASYGCMWDMLRLFGATLLVPFEEELFYHSWLYRYLCQLVSRERHYGSFMDVPFHEWNWGAWIAANGLLALYNGQEWKSYGISGLLCNWVIARKGQLMYGILAHSIRNLAISFWVLSTGQRQYW
;
A
#
# COMPACT_ATOMS: atom_id res chain seq x y z
N MET A 1 59.35 -14.49 -7.76
CA MET A 1 58.47 -13.75 -8.68
C MET A 1 57.51 -14.80 -9.22
N GLU A 2 56.50 -15.12 -8.40
CA GLU A 2 55.46 -16.12 -8.66
C GLU A 2 54.16 -15.41 -8.29
N ASP A 3 53.42 -14.95 -9.30
CA ASP A 3 52.08 -14.40 -9.13
C ASP A 3 51.07 -15.50 -9.48
N SER A 4 50.45 -16.07 -8.45
CA SER A 4 49.33 -16.98 -8.56
C SER A 4 48.04 -16.17 -8.78
N PHE A 5 47.56 -16.12 -10.03
CA PHE A 5 46.21 -15.65 -10.33
C PHE A 5 45.20 -16.68 -9.79
N VAL A 6 44.44 -16.27 -8.79
CA VAL A 6 43.28 -17.00 -8.27
C VAL A 6 42.16 -16.89 -9.30
N ASP A 7 41.84 -18.02 -9.93
CA ASP A 7 40.69 -18.19 -10.81
C ASP A 7 39.40 -18.04 -9.98
N THR A 8 38.82 -16.84 -10.01
CA THR A 8 37.52 -16.57 -9.41
C THR A 8 36.47 -17.26 -10.27
N GLY A 9 36.09 -18.49 -9.87
CA GLY A 9 35.08 -19.30 -10.53
C GLY A 9 33.87 -18.47 -10.92
N ALA A 10 33.73 -18.24 -12.23
CA ALA A 10 32.56 -17.61 -12.82
C ALA A 10 31.35 -18.45 -12.43
N LEU A 11 30.41 -17.83 -11.70
CA LEU A 11 29.11 -18.43 -11.43
C LEU A 11 28.46 -18.69 -12.79
N GLU A 12 28.38 -19.96 -13.19
CA GLU A 12 27.74 -20.36 -14.44
C GLU A 12 26.30 -19.86 -14.46
N GLU A 13 25.95 -19.10 -15.50
CA GLU A 13 24.57 -18.65 -15.67
C GLU A 13 23.66 -19.87 -15.85
N PRO A 14 22.50 -19.90 -15.17
CA PRO A 14 21.59 -21.04 -15.22
C PRO A 14 21.16 -21.31 -16.66
N SER A 15 21.20 -22.58 -17.05
CA SER A 15 20.80 -23.01 -18.39
C SER A 15 19.34 -22.60 -18.67
N TYR A 16 19.02 -22.34 -19.94
CA TYR A 16 17.66 -21.99 -20.39
C TYR A 16 16.59 -22.98 -19.89
N LEU A 17 16.93 -24.27 -19.79
CA LEU A 17 16.07 -25.33 -19.28
C LEU A 17 15.80 -25.18 -17.77
N GLN A 18 16.82 -24.79 -16.99
CA GLN A 18 16.65 -24.50 -15.56
C GLN A 18 15.78 -23.27 -15.32
N LEU A 19 15.90 -22.23 -16.16
CA LEU A 19 15.02 -21.07 -16.12
C LEU A 19 13.56 -21.43 -16.45
N GLN A 20 13.34 -22.29 -17.46
CA GLN A 20 12.00 -22.78 -17.79
C GLN A 20 11.39 -23.65 -16.68
N LEU A 21 12.18 -24.56 -16.09
CA LEU A 21 11.73 -25.40 -14.98
C LEU A 21 11.44 -24.58 -13.72
N HIS A 22 12.27 -23.57 -13.42
CA HIS A 22 12.03 -22.68 -12.30
C HIS A 22 10.76 -21.84 -12.50
N ARG A 23 10.54 -21.31 -13.72
CA ARG A 23 9.31 -20.59 -14.07
C ARG A 23 8.08 -21.49 -13.97
N HIS A 24 8.16 -22.70 -14.50
CA HIS A 24 7.09 -23.69 -14.40
C HIS A 24 6.79 -24.07 -12.93
N TYR A 25 7.83 -24.24 -12.10
CA TYR A 25 7.68 -24.53 -10.68
C TYR A 25 7.04 -23.37 -9.91
N LEU A 26 7.43 -22.13 -10.18
CA LEU A 26 6.82 -20.95 -9.57
C LEU A 26 5.34 -20.81 -9.96
N ASP A 27 5.01 -21.01 -11.24
CA ASP A 27 3.62 -20.92 -11.72
C ASP A 27 2.73 -22.06 -11.19
N HIS A 28 3.30 -23.24 -10.92
CA HIS A 28 2.54 -24.41 -10.45
C HIS A 28 2.42 -24.51 -8.93
N TYR A 29 3.42 -24.07 -8.17
CA TYR A 29 3.45 -24.22 -6.70
C TYR A 29 3.13 -22.95 -5.91
N TYR A 30 3.33 -21.76 -6.48
CA TYR A 30 3.00 -20.50 -5.85
C TYR A 30 2.02 -19.73 -6.72
N HIS A 31 0.74 -19.68 -6.34
CA HIS A 31 -0.25 -18.93 -7.10
C HIS A 31 0.19 -17.45 -7.19
N PRO A 32 0.67 -16.92 -8.33
CA PRO A 32 1.36 -15.63 -8.34
C PRO A 32 0.44 -14.48 -7.88
N ALA A 33 -0.86 -14.61 -8.16
CA ALA A 33 -1.88 -13.72 -7.63
C ALA A 33 -1.91 -13.67 -6.09
N PHE A 34 -1.73 -14.81 -5.42
CA PHE A 34 -1.72 -14.88 -3.95
C PHE A 34 -0.59 -14.04 -3.36
N LEU A 35 0.63 -14.13 -3.88
CA LEU A 35 1.77 -13.35 -3.35
C LEU A 35 1.59 -11.83 -3.50
N ARG A 36 0.79 -11.37 -4.47
CA ARG A 36 0.52 -9.94 -4.69
C ARG A 36 -0.73 -9.46 -3.95
N ALA A 37 -1.71 -10.34 -3.80
CA ALA A 37 -2.98 -9.99 -3.19
C ALA A 37 -3.04 -10.23 -1.68
N PHE A 38 -2.34 -11.26 -1.18
CA PHE A 38 -2.46 -11.74 0.19
C PHE A 38 -2.12 -10.70 1.27
N PRO A 39 -1.03 -9.90 1.16
CA PRO A 39 -0.71 -8.92 2.20
C PRO A 39 -1.85 -7.93 2.38
N TRP A 40 -2.33 -7.37 1.26
CA TRP A 40 -3.43 -6.43 1.23
C TRP A 40 -4.73 -7.04 1.75
N LEU A 41 -5.09 -8.25 1.31
CA LEU A 41 -6.30 -8.92 1.78
C LEU A 41 -6.23 -9.22 3.28
N LEU A 42 -5.09 -9.70 3.77
CA LEU A 42 -4.89 -10.01 5.19
C LEU A 42 -5.03 -8.76 6.05
N THR A 43 -4.43 -7.64 5.64
CA THR A 43 -4.48 -6.39 6.41
C THR A 43 -5.89 -5.77 6.36
N VAL A 44 -6.58 -5.82 5.23
CA VAL A 44 -7.98 -5.36 5.10
C VAL A 44 -8.91 -6.19 5.98
N LEU A 45 -8.85 -7.51 5.87
CA LEU A 45 -9.72 -8.40 6.67
C LEU A 45 -9.44 -8.24 8.16
N SER A 46 -8.18 -8.20 8.56
CA SER A 46 -7.80 -8.04 9.96
C SER A 46 -8.19 -6.66 10.51
N ALA A 47 -8.02 -5.60 9.72
CA ALA A 47 -8.44 -4.26 10.07
C ALA A 47 -9.95 -4.18 10.30
N ASN A 48 -10.74 -4.77 9.40
CA ASN A 48 -12.20 -4.82 9.51
C ASN A 48 -12.64 -5.62 10.74
N LEU A 49 -12.05 -6.79 10.99
CA LEU A 49 -12.36 -7.60 12.17
C LEU A 49 -12.07 -6.84 13.47
N LEU A 50 -10.91 -6.19 13.57
CA LEU A 50 -10.56 -5.37 14.74
C LEU A 50 -11.49 -4.17 14.89
N HIS A 51 -11.83 -3.50 13.79
CA HIS A 51 -12.72 -2.35 13.79
C HIS A 51 -14.12 -2.74 14.30
N TYR A 52 -14.74 -3.76 13.71
CA TYR A 52 -16.09 -4.19 14.09
C TYR A 52 -16.14 -4.80 15.51
N SER A 53 -15.14 -5.61 15.89
CA SER A 53 -15.05 -6.14 17.25
C SER A 53 -14.99 -5.02 18.29
N SER A 54 -14.20 -3.98 18.01
CA SER A 54 -14.07 -2.85 18.92
C SER A 54 -15.31 -1.96 18.95
N LEU A 55 -15.99 -1.81 17.82
CA LEU A 55 -17.25 -1.09 17.73
C LEU A 55 -18.35 -1.77 18.56
N LEU A 56 -18.40 -3.12 18.54
CA LEU A 56 -19.30 -3.90 19.39
C LEU A 56 -18.96 -3.73 20.88
N GLN A 57 -17.68 -3.73 21.26
CA GLN A 57 -17.24 -3.48 22.64
C GLN A 57 -17.61 -2.06 23.10
N ALA A 58 -17.37 -1.04 22.26
CA ALA A 58 -17.72 0.34 22.55
C ALA A 58 -19.23 0.50 22.74
N ARG A 59 -20.04 -0.16 21.90
CA ARG A 59 -21.49 -0.20 22.06
C ARG A 59 -21.90 -0.89 23.35
N ALA A 60 -21.28 -2.01 23.71
CA ALA A 60 -21.57 -2.73 24.94
C ALA A 60 -21.22 -1.89 26.19
N HIS A 61 -20.12 -1.14 26.15
CA HIS A 61 -19.74 -0.21 27.22
C HIS A 61 -20.74 0.95 27.33
N ALA A 62 -21.12 1.56 26.20
CA ALA A 62 -22.11 2.64 26.18
C ALA A 62 -23.48 2.16 26.69
N ARG A 63 -23.88 0.91 26.40
CA ARG A 63 -25.09 0.28 26.99
C ARG A 63 -25.04 0.17 28.51
N ARG A 64 -23.87 -0.03 29.11
CA ARG A 64 -23.74 -0.10 30.57
C ARG A 64 -23.83 1.28 31.23
N LEU A 65 -23.47 2.34 30.50
CA LEU A 65 -23.50 3.72 30.98
C LEU A 65 -24.86 4.41 30.73
N ALA A 66 -25.56 4.05 29.66
CA ALA A 66 -26.90 4.56 29.33
C ALA A 66 -27.95 3.54 29.83
N MET A 67 -28.54 3.80 31.00
CA MET A 67 -29.48 2.88 31.66
C MET A 67 -30.74 2.55 30.84
N ASP A 68 -31.13 3.36 29.83
CA ASP A 68 -32.43 3.18 29.15
C ASP A 68 -32.40 3.01 27.61
N SER A 69 -31.27 3.27 26.91
CA SER A 69 -31.20 3.09 25.44
C SER A 69 -29.77 3.02 24.90
N PRO A 70 -29.38 1.96 24.15
CA PRO A 70 -28.07 1.91 23.50
C PRO A 70 -27.93 3.01 22.44
N PRO A 71 -26.80 3.74 22.35
CA PRO A 71 -26.56 4.56 21.17
C PRO A 71 -26.52 3.67 19.91
N PRO A 72 -27.04 4.16 18.78
CA PRO A 72 -26.90 3.48 17.50
C PRO A 72 -25.42 3.31 17.15
N LEU A 73 -25.12 2.36 16.26
CA LEU A 73 -23.80 2.26 15.62
C LEU A 73 -23.62 3.49 14.72
N SER A 74 -23.20 4.60 15.32
CA SER A 74 -23.11 5.91 14.68
C SER A 74 -21.67 6.40 14.58
N PHE A 75 -21.43 7.40 13.74
CA PHE A 75 -20.16 8.13 13.65
C PHE A 75 -19.71 8.72 15.00
N THR A 76 -20.67 9.05 15.88
CA THR A 76 -20.37 9.49 17.25
C THR A 76 -19.63 8.41 18.04
N LEU A 77 -20.00 7.13 17.89
CA LEU A 77 -19.32 6.02 18.54
C LEU A 77 -17.92 5.79 17.95
N MET A 78 -17.76 5.98 16.64
CA MET A 78 -16.47 5.93 15.96
C MET A 78 -15.49 7.00 16.47
N ASN A 79 -16.03 8.11 16.98
CA ASN A 79 -15.23 9.19 17.55
C ASN A 79 -14.86 8.99 19.03
N SER A 80 -15.19 7.85 19.63
CA SER A 80 -14.80 7.54 21.01
C SER A 80 -13.28 7.32 21.17
N PRO A 81 -12.70 7.59 22.37
CA PRO A 81 -11.30 7.30 22.66
C PRO A 81 -10.91 5.83 22.46
N SER A 82 -11.82 4.89 22.77
CA SER A 82 -11.59 3.46 22.55
C SER A 82 -11.40 3.14 21.06
N MET A 83 -12.22 3.72 20.18
CA MET A 83 -12.06 3.57 18.73
C MET A 83 -10.79 4.24 18.20
N ARG A 84 -10.30 5.32 18.83
CA ARG A 84 -8.99 5.89 18.50
C ARG A 84 -7.86 4.90 18.80
N LEU A 85 -7.90 4.25 19.97
CA LEU A 85 -6.87 3.28 20.38
C LEU A 85 -6.78 2.08 19.43
N VAL A 86 -7.91 1.67 18.88
CA VAL A 86 -8.00 0.54 17.93
C VAL A 86 -7.30 0.85 16.62
N ARG A 87 -7.29 2.12 16.19
CA ARG A 87 -6.58 2.51 14.96
C ARG A 87 -5.08 2.31 15.09
N TYR A 88 -4.48 2.57 16.26
CA TYR A 88 -3.07 2.25 16.50
C TYR A 88 -2.81 0.75 16.34
N LYS A 89 -3.70 -0.10 16.87
CA LYS A 89 -3.60 -1.57 16.71
C LYS A 89 -3.71 -1.99 15.25
N ILE A 90 -4.67 -1.44 14.51
CA ILE A 90 -4.86 -1.72 13.08
C ILE A 90 -3.63 -1.31 12.28
N LYS A 91 -3.06 -0.12 12.53
CA LYS A 91 -1.86 0.36 11.83
C LYS A 91 -0.65 -0.49 12.16
N LEU A 92 -0.42 -0.81 13.44
CA LEU A 92 0.67 -1.69 13.86
C LEU A 92 0.54 -3.07 13.23
N LEU A 93 -0.66 -3.67 13.26
CA LEU A 93 -0.89 -4.96 12.64
C LEU A 93 -0.61 -4.91 11.14
N ARG A 94 -1.11 -3.88 10.44
CA ARG A 94 -0.85 -3.69 9.01
C ARG A 94 0.64 -3.65 8.73
N TYR A 95 1.38 -2.76 9.40
CA TYR A 95 2.81 -2.60 9.18
C TYR A 95 3.61 -3.85 9.52
N SER A 96 3.33 -4.50 10.65
CA SER A 96 4.01 -5.74 11.03
C SER A 96 3.71 -6.88 10.05
N ALA A 97 2.45 -7.04 9.63
CA ALA A 97 2.07 -8.08 8.66
C ALA A 97 2.76 -7.86 7.30
N THR A 98 2.76 -6.63 6.81
CA THR A 98 3.45 -6.26 5.56
C THR A 98 4.96 -6.50 5.67
N LEU A 99 5.59 -6.08 6.77
CA LEU A 99 7.02 -6.28 6.99
C LEU A 99 7.39 -7.78 7.05
N ILE A 100 6.66 -8.56 7.84
CA ILE A 100 6.88 -10.01 7.95
C ILE A 100 6.68 -10.68 6.60
N PHE A 101 5.63 -10.29 5.87
CA PHE A 101 5.39 -10.82 4.53
C PHE A 101 6.57 -10.54 3.60
N PHE A 102 7.10 -9.32 3.57
CA PHE A 102 8.27 -9.02 2.75
C PHE A 102 9.50 -9.79 3.19
N LEU A 103 9.78 -9.90 4.48
CA LEU A 103 10.93 -10.67 4.97
C LEU A 103 10.87 -12.14 4.53
N LEU A 104 9.68 -12.73 4.47
CA LEU A 104 9.50 -14.13 4.11
C LEU A 104 9.39 -14.37 2.59
N PHE A 105 8.79 -13.44 1.85
CA PHE A 105 8.33 -13.70 0.48
C PHE A 105 8.94 -12.78 -0.60
N TRP A 106 9.75 -11.78 -0.25
CA TRP A 106 10.27 -10.83 -1.25
C TRP A 106 11.03 -11.50 -2.40
N SER A 107 11.78 -12.57 -2.12
CA SER A 107 12.55 -13.32 -3.13
C SER A 107 11.68 -14.02 -4.18
N PHE A 108 10.38 -14.19 -3.91
CA PHE A 108 9.42 -14.81 -4.83
C PHE A 108 8.63 -13.77 -5.66
N ILE A 109 8.94 -12.48 -5.50
CA ILE A 109 8.25 -11.37 -6.19
C ILE A 109 9.24 -10.71 -7.15
N PRO A 110 9.34 -11.19 -8.42
CA PRO A 110 10.32 -10.70 -9.37
C PRO A 110 10.19 -9.20 -9.64
N GLU A 111 8.99 -8.62 -9.51
CA GLU A 111 8.75 -7.21 -9.80
C GLU A 111 9.41 -6.25 -8.81
N ILE A 112 9.75 -6.73 -7.62
CA ILE A 112 10.48 -5.98 -6.59
C ILE A 112 11.98 -6.28 -6.63
N ALA A 113 12.36 -7.46 -7.15
CA ALA A 113 13.76 -7.85 -7.29
C ALA A 113 14.50 -7.02 -8.35
N VAL A 114 13.79 -6.41 -9.30
CA VAL A 114 14.39 -5.52 -10.30
C VAL A 114 14.79 -4.20 -9.62
N PRO A 115 16.10 -3.87 -9.54
CA PRO A 115 16.55 -2.66 -8.89
C PRO A 115 16.02 -1.42 -9.61
N LEU A 116 15.79 -0.35 -8.85
CA LEU A 116 15.43 0.93 -9.40
C LEU A 116 16.66 1.54 -10.09
N GLU A 117 16.58 1.77 -11.39
CA GLU A 117 17.62 2.50 -12.12
C GLU A 117 17.56 4.00 -11.78
N MET A 118 18.69 4.56 -11.34
CA MET A 118 18.78 5.98 -11.06
C MET A 118 18.86 6.76 -12.37
N GLY A 119 17.86 7.60 -12.64
CA GLY A 119 17.85 8.43 -13.85
C GLY A 119 16.55 9.22 -14.02
N TRP A 120 16.20 9.49 -15.27
CA TRP A 120 14.98 10.24 -15.61
C TRP A 120 13.71 9.58 -15.09
N GLY A 121 13.68 8.25 -15.01
CA GLY A 121 12.56 7.51 -14.41
C GLY A 121 12.34 7.86 -12.93
N THR A 122 13.42 7.93 -12.15
CA THR A 122 13.41 8.29 -10.72
C THR A 122 12.93 9.72 -10.51
N ILE A 123 13.42 10.65 -11.35
CA ILE A 123 13.01 12.06 -11.31
C ILE A 123 11.51 12.19 -11.62
N GLU A 124 11.06 11.53 -12.68
CA GLU A 124 9.65 11.54 -13.09
C GLU A 124 8.74 10.96 -12.01
N ALA A 125 9.10 9.79 -11.45
CA ALA A 125 8.38 9.19 -10.33
C ALA A 125 8.35 10.11 -9.09
N SER A 126 9.44 10.83 -8.82
CA SER A 126 9.51 11.77 -7.70
C SER A 126 8.61 12.99 -7.90
N ILE A 127 8.61 13.57 -9.10
CA ILE A 127 7.72 14.68 -9.45
C ILE A 127 6.25 14.23 -9.34
N VAL A 128 5.93 13.05 -9.87
CA VAL A 128 4.58 12.50 -9.81
C VAL A 128 4.16 12.23 -8.36
N GLY A 129 5.04 11.69 -7.53
CA GLY A 129 4.78 11.48 -6.11
C GLY A 129 4.52 12.77 -5.35
N LEU A 130 5.35 13.80 -5.58
CA LEU A 130 5.15 15.12 -4.99
C LEU A 130 3.84 15.76 -5.44
N LEU A 131 3.54 15.71 -6.74
CA LEU A 131 2.29 16.20 -7.30
C LEU A 131 1.09 15.50 -6.66
N ALA A 132 1.10 14.18 -6.57
CA ALA A 132 0.04 13.40 -5.93
C ALA A 132 -0.12 13.79 -4.45
N GLY A 133 0.99 13.96 -3.72
CA GLY A 133 0.98 14.42 -2.33
C GLY A 133 0.37 15.81 -2.16
N PHE A 134 0.75 16.77 -3.01
CA PHE A 134 0.20 18.12 -2.98
C PHE A 134 -1.28 18.16 -3.39
N ILE A 135 -1.71 17.34 -4.35
CA ILE A 135 -3.12 17.19 -4.70
C ILE A 135 -3.90 16.67 -3.49
N THR A 136 -3.39 15.67 -2.78
CA THR A 136 -4.03 15.17 -1.55
C THR A 136 -4.18 16.27 -0.50
N ILE A 137 -3.12 17.04 -0.26
CA ILE A 137 -3.12 18.15 0.69
C ILE A 137 -4.13 19.22 0.26
N TYR A 138 -4.11 19.61 -1.01
CA TYR A 138 -4.98 20.64 -1.57
C TYR A 138 -6.46 20.26 -1.51
N LEU A 139 -6.81 19.03 -1.89
CA LEU A 139 -8.19 18.55 -1.86
C LEU A 139 -8.76 18.46 -0.44
N ASN A 140 -7.91 18.14 0.55
CA ASN A 140 -8.23 18.12 1.98
C ASN A 140 -9.59 17.49 2.32
N GLU A 141 -9.91 16.36 1.69
CA GLU A 141 -11.24 15.74 1.73
C GLU A 141 -11.69 15.37 3.15
N ASN A 142 -10.75 15.14 4.07
CA ASN A 142 -11.02 14.83 5.47
C ASN A 142 -11.52 16.02 6.30
N MET A 143 -11.24 17.27 5.90
CA MET A 143 -11.63 18.45 6.69
C MET A 143 -13.13 18.73 6.62
N ALA A 144 -13.77 18.42 5.48
CA ALA A 144 -15.14 18.82 5.22
C ALA A 144 -16.20 18.06 6.04
N LEU A 145 -15.85 16.94 6.70
CA LEU A 145 -16.85 15.98 7.19
C LEU A 145 -16.81 15.66 8.70
N ASN A 146 -15.84 16.15 9.49
CA ASN A 146 -15.76 15.87 10.95
C ASN A 146 -15.81 14.38 11.36
N MET A 147 -15.64 13.43 10.42
CA MET A 147 -15.84 12.00 10.68
C MET A 147 -14.57 11.26 11.08
N ARG A 148 -13.38 11.81 10.80
CA ARG A 148 -12.12 11.19 11.18
C ARG A 148 -11.55 11.89 12.40
N ASN A 149 -11.62 11.22 13.55
CA ASN A 149 -10.87 11.65 14.72
C ASN A 149 -9.39 11.81 14.36
N PRO A 150 -8.77 12.97 14.60
CA PRO A 150 -7.38 13.22 14.25
C PRO A 150 -6.43 12.26 14.98
N TRP A 151 -5.33 11.90 14.32
CA TRP A 151 -4.25 11.12 14.92
C TRP A 151 -3.51 11.94 15.99
N LYS A 152 -3.67 11.59 17.28
CA LYS A 152 -3.11 12.37 18.39
C LYS A 152 -2.53 11.46 19.49
N PRO A 153 -1.48 10.66 19.18
CA PRO A 153 -0.97 9.64 20.10
C PRO A 153 -0.41 10.21 21.40
N ALA A 154 0.21 11.40 21.37
CA ALA A 154 0.69 12.05 22.60
C ALA A 154 -0.45 12.32 23.61
N ILE A 155 -1.66 12.64 23.10
CA ILE A 155 -2.84 12.86 23.93
C ILE A 155 -3.46 11.52 24.34
N ASP A 156 -3.61 10.59 23.39
CA ASP A 156 -4.27 9.31 23.64
C ASP A 156 -3.49 8.41 24.61
N PHE A 157 -2.16 8.50 24.61
CA PHE A 157 -1.28 7.77 25.54
C PHE A 157 -0.78 8.63 26.70
N GLN A 158 -1.17 9.91 26.76
CA GLN A 158 -0.78 10.86 27.81
C GLN A 158 0.75 10.96 28.03
N LEU A 159 1.53 10.70 26.98
CA LEU A 159 2.99 10.66 27.06
C LEU A 159 3.61 11.08 25.74
N ALA A 160 4.39 12.16 25.75
CA ALA A 160 4.94 12.78 24.54
C ALA A 160 5.91 11.84 23.79
N SER A 161 6.73 11.07 24.50
CA SER A 161 7.66 10.09 23.90
C SER A 161 6.92 9.00 23.14
N TYR A 162 5.80 8.50 23.68
CA TYR A 162 4.94 7.52 23.00
C TYR A 162 4.27 8.15 21.78
N GLY A 163 3.86 9.42 21.90
CA GLY A 163 3.40 10.22 20.77
C GLY A 163 4.39 10.23 19.61
N CYS A 164 5.63 10.59 19.89
CA CYS A 164 6.71 10.62 18.90
C CYS A 164 6.97 9.24 18.28
N MET A 165 7.02 8.18 19.10
CA MET A 165 7.20 6.81 18.62
C MET A 165 6.10 6.40 17.63
N TRP A 166 4.83 6.68 17.95
CA TRP A 166 3.70 6.38 17.06
C TRP A 166 3.73 7.20 15.77
N ASP A 167 4.14 8.46 15.84
CA ASP A 167 4.31 9.32 14.67
C ASP A 167 5.40 8.79 13.73
N MET A 168 6.54 8.33 14.29
CA MET A 168 7.62 7.72 13.50
C MET A 168 7.21 6.38 12.88
N LEU A 169 6.50 5.55 13.64
CA LEU A 169 5.95 4.29 13.11
C LEU A 169 4.93 4.55 11.98
N ARG A 170 4.10 5.60 12.12
CA ARG A 170 3.16 6.01 11.09
C ARG A 170 3.87 6.52 9.84
N LEU A 171 4.89 7.37 10.00
CA LEU A 171 5.73 7.86 8.92
C LEU A 171 6.38 6.70 8.15
N PHE A 172 7.10 5.83 8.86
CA PHE A 172 7.80 4.69 8.26
C PHE A 172 6.83 3.74 7.55
N GLY A 173 5.77 3.32 8.24
CA GLY A 173 4.80 2.38 7.67
C GLY A 173 4.06 2.96 6.46
N ALA A 174 3.70 4.24 6.49
CA ALA A 174 3.04 4.90 5.36
C ALA A 174 3.95 5.07 4.16
N THR A 175 5.22 5.42 4.37
CA THR A 175 6.13 5.76 3.29
C THR A 175 6.81 4.53 2.71
N LEU A 176 7.01 3.47 3.48
CA LEU A 176 7.81 2.32 3.05
C LEU A 176 7.06 1.00 2.98
N LEU A 177 6.01 0.78 3.78
CA LEU A 177 5.34 -0.52 3.79
C LEU A 177 4.05 -0.50 2.96
N VAL A 178 3.20 0.50 3.19
CA VAL A 178 1.93 0.67 2.47
C VAL A 178 2.11 0.73 0.95
N PRO A 179 3.07 1.47 0.38
CA PRO A 179 3.23 1.56 -1.07
C PRO A 179 3.50 0.19 -1.68
N PHE A 180 4.35 -0.63 -1.06
CA PHE A 180 4.63 -1.96 -1.60
C PHE A 180 3.38 -2.85 -1.62
N GLU A 181 2.62 -2.87 -0.53
CA GLU A 181 1.38 -3.65 -0.44
C GLU A 181 0.33 -3.20 -1.46
N GLU A 182 0.08 -1.89 -1.56
CA GLU A 182 -0.94 -1.35 -2.44
C GLU A 182 -0.53 -1.43 -3.91
N GLU A 183 0.72 -1.12 -4.26
CA GLU A 183 1.18 -1.20 -5.65
C GLU A 183 1.25 -2.66 -6.15
N LEU A 184 1.62 -3.61 -5.28
CA LEU A 184 1.54 -5.03 -5.63
C LEU A 184 0.10 -5.47 -5.90
N PHE A 185 -0.84 -5.05 -5.05
CA PHE A 185 -2.23 -5.42 -5.21
C PHE A 185 -2.86 -4.76 -6.45
N TYR A 186 -2.82 -3.43 -6.52
CA TYR A 186 -3.58 -2.66 -7.51
C TYR A 186 -2.92 -2.63 -8.89
N HIS A 187 -1.59 -2.50 -8.98
CA HIS A 187 -0.91 -2.29 -10.25
C HIS A 187 -0.11 -3.51 -10.74
N SER A 188 0.45 -4.31 -9.83
CA SER A 188 1.06 -5.58 -10.23
C SER A 188 0.03 -6.66 -10.50
N TRP A 189 -0.95 -6.87 -9.62
CA TRP A 189 -1.95 -7.92 -9.83
C TRP A 189 -3.22 -7.42 -10.53
N LEU A 190 -4.01 -6.55 -9.89
CA LEU A 190 -5.35 -6.20 -10.33
C LEU A 190 -5.37 -5.55 -11.72
N TYR A 191 -4.53 -4.53 -11.97
CA TYR A 191 -4.45 -3.87 -13.27
C TYR A 191 -4.11 -4.84 -14.39
N ARG A 192 -3.05 -5.64 -14.23
CA ARG A 192 -2.62 -6.62 -15.23
C ARG A 192 -3.63 -7.76 -15.42
N TYR A 193 -4.30 -8.19 -14.35
CA TYR A 193 -5.39 -9.15 -14.44
C TYR A 193 -6.57 -8.59 -15.24
N LEU A 194 -6.94 -7.32 -15.02
CA LEU A 194 -7.97 -6.65 -15.81
C LEU A 194 -7.53 -6.47 -17.28
N CYS A 195 -6.27 -6.14 -17.55
CA CYS A 195 -5.73 -6.13 -18.91
C CYS A 195 -5.86 -7.51 -19.57
N GLN A 196 -5.48 -8.59 -18.86
CA GLN A 196 -5.65 -9.96 -19.36
C GLN A 196 -7.10 -10.26 -19.74
N LEU A 197 -8.08 -9.84 -18.91
CA LEU A 197 -9.50 -10.09 -19.18
C LEU A 197 -10.09 -9.27 -20.34
N VAL A 198 -9.61 -8.04 -20.52
CA VAL A 198 -10.23 -7.05 -21.43
C VAL A 198 -9.49 -6.94 -22.76
N SER A 199 -8.21 -7.32 -22.84
CA SER A 199 -7.44 -7.31 -24.07
C SER A 199 -7.95 -8.36 -25.05
N ARG A 200 -8.69 -7.90 -26.07
CA ARG A 200 -9.27 -8.78 -27.12
C ARG A 200 -8.27 -9.18 -28.19
N GLU A 201 -7.24 -8.37 -28.39
CA GLU A 201 -6.25 -8.55 -29.46
C GLU A 201 -5.02 -9.37 -29.02
N ARG A 202 -4.82 -9.52 -27.71
CA ARG A 202 -3.67 -10.21 -27.12
C ARG A 202 -4.16 -11.26 -26.14
N HIS A 203 -3.76 -12.51 -26.36
CA HIS A 203 -4.07 -13.61 -25.46
C HIS A 203 -2.91 -13.79 -24.47
N TYR A 204 -3.13 -13.44 -23.21
CA TYR A 204 -2.20 -13.69 -22.11
C TYR A 204 -2.63 -14.95 -21.36
N GLY A 205 -1.70 -15.90 -21.17
CA GLY A 205 -1.97 -17.13 -20.42
C GLY A 205 -2.16 -16.86 -18.92
N SER A 206 -1.42 -15.88 -18.41
CA SER A 206 -1.45 -15.40 -17.03
C SER A 206 -1.31 -13.87 -16.98
N PHE A 207 -1.78 -13.24 -15.90
CA PHE A 207 -1.55 -11.80 -15.68
C PHE A 207 -0.05 -11.47 -15.57
N MET A 208 0.79 -12.45 -15.25
CA MET A 208 2.24 -12.32 -15.21
C MET A 208 2.85 -12.11 -16.61
N ASP A 209 2.17 -12.59 -17.66
CA ASP A 209 2.59 -12.40 -19.05
C ASP A 209 2.25 -11.01 -19.57
N VAL A 210 1.38 -10.28 -18.85
CA VAL A 210 1.06 -8.89 -19.18
C VAL A 210 2.26 -8.02 -18.78
N PRO A 211 2.92 -7.35 -19.73
CA PRO A 211 4.04 -6.49 -19.39
C PRO A 211 3.55 -5.25 -18.64
N PHE A 212 4.40 -4.67 -17.80
CA PHE A 212 4.05 -3.44 -17.10
C PHE A 212 3.76 -2.27 -18.04
N HIS A 213 4.36 -2.24 -19.23
CA HIS A 213 4.09 -1.23 -20.24
C HIS A 213 2.78 -1.44 -21.01
N GLU A 214 2.03 -2.51 -20.72
CA GLU A 214 0.70 -2.70 -21.30
C GLU A 214 -0.21 -1.56 -20.89
N TRP A 215 -0.83 -0.91 -21.87
CA TRP A 215 -1.77 0.17 -21.63
C TRP A 215 -3.18 -0.20 -22.06
N ASN A 216 -4.09 -0.24 -21.10
CA ASN A 216 -5.52 -0.37 -21.34
C ASN A 216 -6.30 0.66 -20.51
N TRP A 217 -7.05 1.53 -21.18
CA TRP A 217 -7.83 2.60 -20.53
C TRP A 217 -8.91 2.06 -19.58
N GLY A 218 -9.61 0.99 -19.98
CA GLY A 218 -10.67 0.39 -19.17
C GLY A 218 -10.12 -0.23 -17.89
N ALA A 219 -9.05 -1.02 -18.00
CA ALA A 219 -8.36 -1.58 -16.83
C ALA A 219 -7.75 -0.47 -15.95
N TRP A 220 -7.24 0.60 -16.55
CA TRP A 220 -6.60 1.71 -15.83
C TRP A 220 -7.60 2.47 -14.97
N ILE A 221 -8.78 2.78 -15.53
CA ILE A 221 -9.87 3.41 -14.78
C ILE A 221 -10.44 2.44 -13.74
N ALA A 222 -10.65 1.17 -14.09
CA ALA A 222 -11.28 0.20 -13.18
C ALA A 222 -10.41 -0.11 -11.96
N ALA A 223 -9.12 -0.41 -12.14
CA ALA A 223 -8.20 -0.69 -11.02
C ALA A 223 -8.11 0.50 -10.06
N ASN A 224 -7.94 1.70 -10.61
CA ASN A 224 -7.83 2.93 -9.81
C ASN A 224 -9.15 3.40 -9.22
N GLY A 225 -10.27 3.10 -9.88
CA GLY A 225 -11.61 3.29 -9.31
C GLY A 225 -11.84 2.40 -8.09
N LEU A 226 -11.39 1.14 -8.13
CA LEU A 226 -11.45 0.25 -6.97
C LEU A 226 -10.56 0.72 -5.82
N LEU A 227 -9.37 1.27 -6.12
CA LEU A 227 -8.52 1.94 -5.11
C LEU A 227 -9.22 3.16 -4.50
N ALA A 228 -9.84 3.99 -5.32
CA ALA A 228 -10.57 5.17 -4.88
C ALA A 228 -11.74 4.79 -3.95
N LEU A 229 -12.54 3.81 -4.34
CA LEU A 229 -13.68 3.32 -3.56
C LEU A 229 -13.22 2.72 -2.21
N TYR A 230 -12.13 1.95 -2.21
CA TYR A 230 -11.57 1.39 -0.98
C TYR A 230 -11.17 2.48 0.03
N ASN A 231 -10.66 3.61 -0.45
CA ASN A 231 -10.24 4.73 0.40
C ASN A 231 -11.39 5.66 0.84
N GLY A 232 -12.63 5.34 0.48
CA GLY A 232 -13.82 5.97 1.02
C GLY A 232 -13.92 7.46 0.72
N GLN A 233 -13.82 8.32 1.75
CA GLN A 233 -14.01 9.77 1.60
C GLN A 233 -12.85 10.45 0.87
N GLU A 234 -11.66 9.85 0.86
CA GLU A 234 -10.48 10.36 0.17
C GLU A 234 -10.41 9.85 -1.29
N TRP A 235 -11.55 9.42 -1.85
CA TRP A 235 -11.59 8.72 -3.14
C TRP A 235 -11.02 9.56 -4.29
N LYS A 236 -11.18 10.89 -4.30
CA LYS A 236 -10.63 11.72 -5.39
C LYS A 236 -9.12 11.75 -5.31
N SER A 237 -8.60 12.05 -4.12
CA SER A 237 -7.17 12.07 -3.83
C SER A 237 -6.51 10.73 -4.16
N TYR A 238 -7.05 9.61 -3.67
CA TYR A 238 -6.49 8.27 -3.92
C TYR A 238 -6.70 7.82 -5.36
N GLY A 239 -7.84 8.14 -5.98
CA GLY A 239 -8.09 7.85 -7.39
C GLY A 239 -7.09 8.55 -8.30
N ILE A 240 -6.91 9.86 -8.15
CA ILE A 240 -5.93 10.62 -8.93
C ILE A 240 -4.51 10.11 -8.67
N SER A 241 -4.16 9.83 -7.41
CA SER A 241 -2.84 9.31 -7.05
C SER A 241 -2.56 7.95 -7.68
N GLY A 242 -3.54 7.04 -7.66
CA GLY A 242 -3.42 5.73 -8.31
C GLY A 242 -3.26 5.86 -9.83
N LEU A 243 -4.09 6.70 -10.47
CA LEU A 243 -3.98 6.98 -11.91
C LEU A 243 -2.58 7.45 -12.29
N LEU A 244 -2.02 8.38 -11.50
CA LEU A 244 -0.67 8.92 -11.66
C LEU A 244 0.41 7.85 -11.44
N CYS A 245 0.32 7.05 -10.38
CA CYS A 245 1.29 5.98 -10.11
C CYS A 245 1.27 4.92 -11.22
N ASN A 246 0.08 4.48 -11.63
CA ASN A 246 -0.08 3.52 -12.72
C ASN A 246 0.43 4.07 -14.06
N TRP A 247 0.25 5.37 -14.32
CA TRP A 247 0.83 6.02 -15.50
C TRP A 247 2.35 5.93 -15.53
N VAL A 248 3.03 6.22 -14.41
CA VAL A 248 4.49 6.10 -14.33
C VAL A 248 4.92 4.64 -14.52
N ILE A 249 4.23 3.69 -13.88
CA ILE A 249 4.51 2.25 -14.03
C ILE A 249 4.43 1.86 -15.50
N ALA A 250 3.34 2.21 -16.18
CA ALA A 250 3.12 1.84 -17.57
C ALA A 250 4.14 2.50 -18.51
N ARG A 251 4.44 3.78 -18.28
CA ARG A 251 5.41 4.49 -19.11
C ARG A 251 6.84 3.98 -18.94
N LYS A 252 7.21 3.53 -17.73
CA LYS A 252 8.57 3.02 -17.42
C LYS A 252 8.70 1.51 -17.53
N GLY A 253 7.60 0.78 -17.56
CA GLY A 253 7.61 -0.68 -17.62
C GLY A 253 8.12 -1.36 -16.35
N GLN A 254 8.09 -0.69 -15.20
CA GLN A 254 8.60 -1.25 -13.94
C GLN A 254 7.80 -0.76 -12.73
N LEU A 255 7.43 -1.70 -11.85
CA LEU A 255 6.64 -1.45 -10.63
C LEU A 255 7.34 -0.49 -9.66
N MET A 256 8.68 -0.59 -9.54
CA MET A 256 9.47 0.18 -8.58
C MET A 256 9.32 1.71 -8.73
N TYR A 257 9.06 2.21 -9.94
CA TYR A 257 8.78 3.64 -10.12
C TYR A 257 7.43 4.06 -9.54
N GLY A 258 6.41 3.20 -9.59
CA GLY A 258 5.13 3.45 -8.93
C GLY A 258 5.24 3.39 -7.41
N ILE A 259 5.97 2.39 -6.89
CA ILE A 259 6.30 2.30 -5.46
C ILE A 259 7.01 3.57 -4.99
N LEU A 260 8.02 4.04 -5.74
CA LEU A 260 8.72 5.28 -5.41
C LEU A 260 7.78 6.50 -5.42
N ALA A 261 6.96 6.66 -6.46
CA ALA A 261 6.01 7.77 -6.54
C ALA A 261 5.03 7.77 -5.35
N HIS A 262 4.48 6.61 -5.02
CA HIS A 262 3.57 6.45 -3.88
C HIS A 262 4.29 6.68 -2.54
N SER A 263 5.52 6.16 -2.35
CA SER A 263 6.34 6.46 -1.18
C SER A 263 6.56 7.96 -1.00
N ILE A 264 6.93 8.67 -2.07
CA ILE A 264 7.16 10.12 -2.03
C ILE A 264 5.88 10.90 -1.74
N ARG A 265 4.74 10.48 -2.32
CA ARG A 265 3.42 11.03 -1.96
C ARG A 265 3.18 10.94 -0.46
N ASN A 266 3.34 9.75 0.11
CA ASN A 266 3.06 9.52 1.53
C ASN A 266 4.07 10.25 2.43
N LEU A 267 5.32 10.38 1.98
CA LEU A 267 6.32 11.21 2.65
C LEU A 267 5.93 12.69 2.66
N ALA A 268 5.50 13.25 1.52
CA ALA A 268 5.07 14.65 1.42
C ALA A 268 3.87 14.94 2.34
N ILE A 269 2.86 14.07 2.34
CA ILE A 269 1.72 14.17 3.25
C ILE A 269 2.17 14.07 4.71
N SER A 270 3.05 13.12 5.03
CA SER A 270 3.53 12.93 6.40
C SER A 270 4.34 14.12 6.91
N PHE A 271 5.19 14.71 6.06
CA PHE A 271 5.91 15.93 6.37
C PHE A 271 4.97 17.11 6.60
N TRP A 272 3.94 17.26 5.76
CA TRP A 272 2.90 18.27 5.96
C TRP A 272 2.18 18.11 7.30
N VAL A 273 1.79 16.88 7.65
CA VAL A 273 1.09 16.57 8.90
C VAL A 273 1.94 16.91 10.13
N LEU A 274 3.22 16.54 10.11
CA LEU A 274 4.15 16.77 11.22
C LEU A 274 4.52 18.25 11.37
N SER A 275 4.69 18.97 10.26
CA SER A 275 5.05 20.40 10.27
C SER A 275 3.88 21.33 10.61
N THR A 276 2.67 21.01 10.15
CA THR A 276 1.49 21.88 10.35
C THR A 276 0.59 21.45 11.51
N GLY A 277 0.76 20.24 12.03
CA GLY A 277 -0.16 19.66 13.02
C GLY A 277 -1.53 19.29 12.46
N GLN A 278 -1.73 19.31 11.13
CA GLN A 278 -2.97 18.91 10.47
C GLN A 278 -3.13 17.38 10.46
N ARG A 279 -3.44 16.82 11.63
CA ARG A 279 -3.49 15.37 11.88
C ARG A 279 -4.68 14.65 11.22
N GLN A 280 -5.54 15.35 10.49
CA GLN A 280 -6.69 14.74 9.80
C GLN A 280 -6.31 13.88 8.59
N TYR A 281 -5.12 14.09 8.01
CA TYR A 281 -4.62 13.24 6.90
C TYR A 281 -4.08 11.87 7.36
N TRP A 282 -3.99 11.62 8.67
CA TRP A 282 -3.44 10.37 9.23
C TRP A 282 -4.49 9.36 9.69
#